data_AF-N9P369-F1
#
_entry.id   AF-N9P369-F1
#
_cell.length_a   1.000
_cell.length_b   1.000
_cell.length_c   1.000
_cell.angle_alpha   90.00
_cell.angle_beta   90.00
_cell.angle_gamma   90.00
#
_symmetry.space_group_name_H-M   'P 1'
#
loop_
_entity.id
_entity.type
_entity.pdbx_description
1 polymer ?
#
loop_
_entity_poly.entity_id
_entity_poly.type
_entity_poly.pdbx_seq_one_letter_code
_entity_poly.pdbx_strand_id
1 'polypeptide(L)'
;MGCNIRTRKKQNKNQIKSSRNKVISNVADGSIVNGSKDAVNGGQIKNISDSIKNSIGGNTTVNPDGSISTNNIGGTGENNINDAISNVKDAATKAKTTVTEGDNIVVKETTNKDGSTNYEVSTKKD
;
A
#
# COMPACT_ATOMS: atom_id res chain seq x y z
N MET A 1 62.77 39.53 3.93
CA MET A 1 61.73 38.68 3.32
C MET A 1 61.24 37.67 4.33
N GLY A 2 59.96 37.70 4.71
CA GLY A 2 59.33 36.62 5.48
C GLY A 2 57.97 36.31 4.86
N CYS A 3 57.90 35.30 3.98
CA CYS A 3 56.64 34.86 3.41
C CYS A 3 55.88 34.03 4.46
N ASN A 4 54.74 34.53 4.92
CA ASN A 4 53.91 33.84 5.90
C ASN A 4 52.93 32.90 5.18
N ILE A 5 53.26 31.61 5.11
CA ILE A 5 52.45 30.59 4.44
C ILE A 5 51.30 30.18 5.37
N ARG A 6 50.11 30.75 5.15
CA ARG A 6 48.88 30.29 5.80
C ARG A 6 48.45 28.93 5.22
N THR A 7 48.62 27.85 5.97
CA THR A 7 48.06 26.54 5.65
C THR A 7 46.54 26.53 5.91
N ARG A 8 45.71 26.42 4.86
CA ARG A 8 44.27 26.22 5.01
C ARG A 8 43.99 24.79 5.49
N LYS A 9 43.38 24.62 6.67
CA LYS A 9 42.85 23.32 7.12
C LYS A 9 41.82 22.83 6.10
N LYS A 10 42.04 21.68 5.46
CA LYS A 10 41.02 21.01 4.65
C LYS A 10 39.87 20.63 5.59
N GLN A 11 38.72 21.28 5.44
CA GLN A 11 37.48 20.84 6.10
C GLN A 11 37.16 19.42 5.60
N ASN A 12 36.85 18.50 6.51
CA ASN A 12 36.45 17.15 6.15
C ASN A 12 35.08 17.23 5.44
N LYS A 13 35.02 16.89 4.15
CA LYS A 13 33.81 17.06 3.30
C LYS A 13 32.65 16.14 3.73
N ASN A 14 32.91 15.21 4.64
CA ASN A 14 31.94 14.23 5.14
C ASN A 14 31.14 14.72 6.36
N GLN A 15 31.19 16.00 6.73
CA GLN A 15 30.41 16.54 7.84
C GLN A 15 29.62 17.80 7.44
N ILE A 16 28.29 17.75 7.60
CA ILE A 16 27.42 18.92 7.48
C ILE A 16 27.51 19.69 8.80
N LYS A 17 28.40 20.69 8.88
CA LYS A 17 28.51 21.58 10.04
C LYS A 17 27.68 22.85 9.81
N SER A 18 26.42 22.84 10.22
CA SER A 18 25.50 23.99 10.07
C SER A 18 24.47 24.02 11.19
N SER A 19 24.23 25.20 11.78
CA SER A 19 23.18 25.43 12.79
C SER A 19 21.76 25.56 12.19
N ARG A 20 21.60 25.37 10.87
CA ARG A 20 20.33 25.36 10.14
C ARG A 20 20.29 24.19 9.15
N ASN A 21 19.08 23.71 8.84
CA ASN A 21 18.82 22.67 7.84
C ASN A 21 19.34 23.08 6.45
N LYS A 22 19.80 22.09 5.67
CA LYS A 22 20.30 22.29 4.30
C LYS A 22 19.75 21.21 3.39
N VAL A 23 19.37 21.61 2.17
CA VAL A 23 19.18 20.69 1.07
C VAL A 23 20.55 20.21 0.60
N ILE A 24 20.71 18.90 0.45
CA ILE A 24 21.91 18.29 -0.13
C ILE A 24 21.56 17.91 -1.57
N SER A 25 22.19 18.57 -2.52
CA SER A 25 21.99 18.36 -3.96
C SER A 25 23.14 17.55 -4.57
N ASN A 26 22.95 17.10 -5.83
CA ASN A 26 23.91 16.30 -6.59
C ASN A 26 24.26 14.95 -5.93
N VAL A 27 23.28 14.36 -5.24
CA VAL A 27 23.37 13.01 -4.70
C VAL A 27 23.08 12.03 -5.83
N ALA A 28 24.10 11.27 -6.25
CA ALA A 28 23.92 10.15 -7.17
C ALA A 28 23.02 9.07 -6.54
N ASP A 29 22.47 8.18 -7.36
CA ASP A 29 21.64 7.08 -6.87
C ASP A 29 22.44 6.21 -5.89
N GLY A 30 21.90 6.04 -4.68
CA GLY A 30 22.48 5.17 -3.65
C GLY A 30 21.97 3.74 -3.77
N SER A 31 22.70 2.77 -3.24
CA SER A 31 22.24 1.38 -3.24
C SER A 31 21.07 1.16 -2.26
N ILE A 32 19.97 0.55 -2.74
CA ILE A 32 18.80 0.18 -1.91
C ILE A 32 18.86 -1.33 -1.65
N VAL A 33 19.68 -1.71 -0.69
CA VAL A 33 19.86 -3.09 -0.23
C VAL A 33 20.08 -3.12 1.29
N ASN A 34 19.84 -4.27 1.91
CA ASN A 34 20.07 -4.42 3.35
C ASN A 34 21.53 -4.11 3.71
N GLY A 35 21.75 -3.28 4.72
CA GLY A 35 23.08 -2.87 5.16
C GLY A 35 23.73 -1.68 4.41
N SER A 36 23.10 -1.17 3.34
CA SER A 36 23.61 0.01 2.61
C SER A 36 23.80 1.23 3.53
N LYS A 37 24.84 2.02 3.24
CA LYS A 37 25.16 3.29 3.91
C LYS A 37 25.12 4.47 2.95
N ASP A 38 24.65 4.23 1.72
CA ASP A 38 24.55 5.27 0.71
C ASP A 38 23.35 6.17 1.01
N ALA A 39 23.50 7.47 0.73
CA ALA A 39 22.36 8.36 0.68
C ALA A 39 21.55 8.07 -0.60
N VAL A 40 20.23 8.05 -0.49
CA VAL A 40 19.31 7.97 -1.65
C VAL A 40 18.78 9.35 -1.98
N ASN A 41 18.46 9.58 -3.25
CA ASN A 41 17.93 10.87 -3.72
C ASN A 41 16.41 10.82 -3.96
N GLY A 42 15.83 11.98 -4.27
CA GLY A 42 14.39 12.11 -4.52
C GLY A 42 13.88 11.34 -5.74
N GLY A 43 14.72 11.11 -6.75
CA GLY A 43 14.35 10.31 -7.93
C GLY A 43 14.10 8.85 -7.56
N GLN A 44 14.97 8.27 -6.72
CA GLN A 44 14.79 6.92 -6.22
C GLN A 44 13.54 6.79 -5.33
N ILE A 45 13.30 7.76 -4.44
CA ILE A 45 12.10 7.79 -3.59
C ILE A 45 10.84 7.91 -4.46
N LYS A 46 10.86 8.75 -5.50
CA LYS A 46 9.73 8.90 -6.42
C LYS A 46 9.42 7.61 -7.17
N ASN A 47 10.44 6.89 -7.65
CA ASN A 47 10.25 5.59 -8.30
C ASN A 47 9.57 4.57 -7.37
N ILE A 48 9.95 4.54 -6.08
CA ILE A 48 9.30 3.70 -5.07
C ILE A 48 7.84 4.14 -4.86
N SER A 49 7.59 5.43 -4.69
CA SER A 49 6.23 5.96 -4.50
C SER A 49 5.32 5.66 -5.70
N ASP A 50 5.84 5.76 -6.93
CA ASP A 50 5.10 5.41 -8.15
C ASP A 50 4.84 3.90 -8.23
N SER A 51 5.78 3.07 -7.81
CA SER A 51 5.56 1.61 -7.71
C SER A 51 4.44 1.28 -6.71
N ILE A 52 4.40 1.93 -5.54
CA ILE A 52 3.34 1.74 -4.55
C ILE A 52 2.00 2.22 -5.10
N LYS A 53 1.97 3.41 -5.72
CA LYS A 53 0.79 3.95 -6.40
C LYS A 53 0.21 2.94 -7.40
N ASN A 54 1.06 2.37 -8.25
CA ASN A 54 0.62 1.42 -9.27
C ASN A 54 0.19 0.08 -8.67
N SER A 55 0.81 -0.36 -7.57
CA SER A 55 0.42 -1.59 -6.87
C SER A 55 -0.93 -1.47 -6.18
N ILE A 56 -1.29 -0.30 -5.64
CA ILE A 56 -2.63 -0.05 -5.08
C ILE A 56 -3.64 0.20 -6.22
N GLY A 57 -3.23 0.96 -7.23
CA GLY A 57 -4.02 1.26 -8.41
C GLY A 57 -5.14 2.29 -8.17
N GLY A 58 -6.14 2.26 -9.04
CA GLY A 58 -7.32 3.13 -8.98
C GLY A 58 -6.96 4.62 -8.95
N ASN A 59 -7.56 5.35 -8.01
CA ASN A 59 -7.38 6.80 -7.85
C ASN A 59 -6.16 7.17 -6.99
N THR A 60 -5.25 6.23 -6.73
CA THR A 60 -4.05 6.51 -5.93
C THR A 60 -3.11 7.45 -6.68
N THR A 61 -2.54 8.43 -5.96
CA THR A 61 -1.61 9.43 -6.51
C THR A 61 -0.41 9.64 -5.59
N VAL A 62 0.71 10.08 -6.19
CA VAL A 62 1.87 10.60 -5.46
C VAL A 62 1.81 12.13 -5.54
N ASN A 63 1.66 12.77 -4.39
CA ASN A 63 1.58 14.23 -4.28
C ASN A 63 2.95 14.90 -4.50
N PRO A 64 3.00 16.22 -4.76
CA PRO A 64 4.26 16.94 -4.95
C PRO A 64 5.22 16.88 -3.77
N ASP A 65 4.71 16.71 -2.54
CA ASP A 65 5.50 16.56 -1.31
C ASP A 65 6.02 15.13 -1.09
N GLY A 66 5.69 14.18 -1.99
CA GLY A 66 6.06 12.78 -1.92
C GLY A 66 5.09 11.90 -1.13
N SER A 67 4.06 12.48 -0.48
CA SER A 67 3.02 11.69 0.18
C SER A 67 2.16 10.93 -0.83
N ILE A 68 1.61 9.79 -0.39
CA ILE A 68 0.70 8.97 -1.20
C ILE A 68 -0.72 9.22 -0.70
N SER A 69 -1.61 9.57 -1.63
CA SER A 69 -3.04 9.74 -1.36
C SER A 69 -3.83 8.72 -2.16
N THR A 70 -4.89 8.19 -1.58
CA THR A 70 -5.78 7.25 -2.27
C THR A 70 -7.22 7.48 -1.82
N ASN A 71 -8.15 7.16 -2.71
CA ASN A 71 -9.58 7.21 -2.44
C ASN A 71 -10.29 6.17 -3.29
N ASN A 72 -11.49 5.77 -2.84
CA ASN A 72 -12.36 4.87 -3.57
C ASN A 72 -11.65 3.60 -4.06
N ILE A 73 -10.86 2.96 -3.19
CA ILE A 73 -10.05 1.79 -3.55
C ILE A 73 -10.99 0.67 -4.03
N GLY A 74 -10.79 0.21 -5.26
CA GLY A 74 -11.61 -0.82 -5.87
C GLY A 74 -13.08 -0.43 -6.08
N GLY A 75 -13.41 0.87 -6.06
CA GLY A 75 -14.80 1.33 -6.23
C GLY A 75 -15.67 1.21 -4.97
N THR A 76 -15.06 0.98 -3.79
CA THR A 76 -15.78 0.75 -2.52
C THR A 76 -16.20 2.02 -1.78
N GLY A 77 -15.72 3.19 -2.22
CA GLY A 77 -15.84 4.46 -1.51
C GLY A 77 -14.77 4.68 -0.43
N GLU A 78 -13.98 3.65 -0.09
CA GLU A 78 -13.03 3.70 1.03
C GLU A 78 -11.65 4.23 0.63
N ASN A 79 -10.93 4.84 1.58
CA ASN A 79 -9.63 5.49 1.36
C ASN A 79 -8.43 4.72 1.92
N ASN A 80 -8.65 3.52 2.46
CA ASN A 80 -7.58 2.62 2.89
C ASN A 80 -7.93 1.17 2.59
N ILE A 81 -6.89 0.34 2.46
CA ILE A 81 -7.02 -1.03 1.96
C ILE A 81 -7.82 -1.91 2.93
N ASN A 82 -7.61 -1.75 4.23
CA ASN A 82 -8.30 -2.55 5.24
C ASN A 82 -9.81 -2.35 5.16
N ASP A 83 -10.25 -1.09 5.10
CA ASP A 83 -11.67 -0.76 5.09
C ASP A 83 -12.31 -1.10 3.75
N ALA A 84 -11.61 -0.91 2.63
CA ALA A 84 -12.08 -1.37 1.31
C ALA A 84 -12.32 -2.89 1.30
N ILE A 85 -11.38 -3.68 1.86
CA ILE A 85 -11.54 -5.15 1.96
C ILE A 85 -12.68 -5.51 2.92
N SER A 86 -12.81 -4.80 4.05
CA SER A 86 -13.92 -5.01 4.98
C SER A 86 -15.26 -4.72 4.31
N ASN A 87 -15.36 -3.64 3.52
CA ASN A 87 -16.56 -3.27 2.78
C ASN A 87 -16.94 -4.37 1.76
N VAL A 88 -15.97 -4.90 1.02
CA VAL A 88 -16.20 -6.04 0.11
C VAL A 88 -16.64 -7.30 0.87
N LYS A 89 -16.02 -7.60 2.01
CA LYS A 89 -16.41 -8.74 2.87
C LYS A 89 -17.85 -8.58 3.37
N ASP A 90 -18.23 -7.39 3.81
CA ASP A 90 -19.58 -7.10 4.29
C ASP A 90 -20.60 -7.19 3.15
N ALA A 91 -20.28 -6.65 1.98
CA ALA A 91 -21.10 -6.78 0.79
C ALA A 91 -21.30 -8.26 0.40
N ALA A 92 -20.24 -9.06 0.42
CA ALA A 92 -20.31 -10.50 0.15
C ALA A 92 -21.14 -11.25 1.20
N THR A 93 -21.03 -10.87 2.48
CA THR A 93 -21.83 -11.44 3.57
C THR A 93 -23.30 -11.12 3.40
N LYS A 94 -23.64 -9.87 3.06
CA LYS A 94 -25.02 -9.42 2.79
C LYS A 94 -25.61 -10.06 1.53
N ALA A 95 -24.79 -10.33 0.52
CA ALA A 95 -25.22 -10.98 -0.70
C ALA A 95 -25.52 -12.48 -0.51
N LYS A 96 -25.05 -13.10 0.58
CA LYS A 96 -25.33 -14.51 0.85
C LYS A 96 -26.79 -14.71 1.24
N THR A 97 -27.52 -15.41 0.36
CA THR A 97 -28.91 -15.80 0.57
C THR A 97 -29.01 -17.01 1.48
N THR A 98 -30.13 -17.14 2.20
CA THR A 98 -30.45 -18.30 3.03
C THR A 98 -31.77 -18.93 2.59
N VAL A 99 -31.91 -20.24 2.80
CA VAL A 99 -33.15 -20.99 2.60
C VAL A 99 -33.49 -21.67 3.91
N THR A 100 -34.69 -21.40 4.43
CA THR A 100 -35.17 -21.96 5.71
C THR A 100 -36.21 -23.03 5.42
N GLU A 101 -36.10 -24.17 6.10
CA GLU A 101 -37.11 -25.24 6.05
C GLU A 101 -38.41 -24.78 6.73
N GLY A 102 -39.51 -24.83 5.99
CA GLY A 102 -40.86 -24.62 6.51
C GLY A 102 -41.60 -25.94 6.77
N ASP A 103 -42.87 -25.86 7.14
CA ASP A 103 -43.70 -27.05 7.38
C ASP A 103 -43.79 -27.93 6.12
N ASN A 104 -43.70 -29.25 6.32
CA ASN A 104 -43.73 -30.28 5.27
C ASN A 104 -42.61 -30.19 4.21
N ILE A 105 -41.62 -29.32 4.38
CA ILE A 105 -40.45 -29.18 3.50
C ILE A 105 -39.24 -29.87 4.12
N VAL A 106 -38.30 -30.33 3.30
CA VAL A 106 -36.94 -30.73 3.68
C VAL A 106 -35.99 -29.87 2.87
N VAL A 107 -35.03 -29.21 3.53
CA VAL A 107 -33.96 -28.47 2.85
C VAL A 107 -32.62 -29.13 3.13
N LYS A 108 -31.93 -29.56 2.07
CA LYS A 108 -30.59 -30.14 2.16
C LYS A 108 -29.55 -29.20 1.57
N GLU A 109 -28.69 -28.67 2.42
CA GLU A 109 -27.53 -27.88 2.00
C GLU A 109 -26.43 -28.80 1.44
N THR A 110 -25.86 -28.40 0.31
CA THR A 110 -24.72 -29.06 -0.33
C THR A 110 -23.75 -28.02 -0.88
N THR A 111 -22.48 -28.38 -1.05
CA THR A 111 -21.48 -27.50 -1.68
C THR A 111 -21.24 -27.95 -3.11
N ASN A 112 -21.39 -27.03 -4.06
CA ASN A 112 -21.08 -27.25 -5.47
C ASN A 112 -19.56 -27.34 -5.69
N LYS A 113 -19.14 -27.86 -6.84
CA LYS A 113 -17.71 -27.97 -7.20
C LYS A 113 -16.99 -26.63 -7.29
N ASP A 114 -17.72 -25.55 -7.57
CA ASP A 114 -17.20 -24.18 -7.63
C ASP A 114 -17.15 -23.49 -6.24
N GLY A 115 -17.53 -24.20 -5.17
CA GLY A 115 -17.57 -23.70 -3.81
C GLY A 115 -18.84 -22.93 -3.44
N SER A 116 -19.79 -22.74 -4.37
CA SER A 116 -21.09 -22.13 -4.06
C SER A 116 -21.98 -23.08 -3.24
N THR A 117 -22.90 -22.50 -2.46
CA THR A 117 -23.88 -23.26 -1.67
C THR A 117 -25.10 -23.59 -2.54
N ASN A 118 -25.54 -24.85 -2.52
CA ASN A 118 -26.78 -25.32 -3.13
C ASN A 118 -27.78 -25.78 -2.06
N TYR A 119 -29.04 -25.42 -2.22
CA TYR A 119 -30.14 -25.83 -1.35
C TYR A 119 -31.12 -26.70 -2.14
N GLU A 120 -31.09 -28.01 -1.91
CA GLU A 120 -32.05 -28.95 -2.48
C GLU A 120 -33.31 -28.96 -1.61
N VAL A 121 -34.44 -28.54 -2.19
CA VAL A 121 -35.73 -28.43 -1.50
C VAL A 121 -36.67 -29.54 -1.98
N SER A 122 -37.27 -30.27 -1.04
CA SER A 122 -38.22 -31.36 -1.33
C SER A 122 -39.35 -31.38 -0.30
N THR A 123 -40.42 -32.13 -0.54
CA THR A 123 -41.45 -32.39 0.48
C THR A 123 -41.01 -33.50 1.44
N LYS A 124 -41.50 -33.48 2.68
CA LYS A 124 -41.34 -34.60 3.63
C LYS A 124 -41.99 -35.86 3.04
N LYS A 125 -41.44 -37.01 3.39
CA LYS A 125 -42.08 -38.30 3.12
C LYS A 125 -43.15 -38.55 4.18
N ASP A 126 -44.29 -39.09 3.76
CA ASP A 126 -45.37 -39.53 4.65
C ASP A 126 -44.95 -40.67 5.58
#